data_AF-A0A522VGK6-F1
#
_entry.id   AF-A0A522VGK6-F1
#
_cell.length_a   1.000
_cell.length_b   1.000
_cell.length_c   1.000
_cell.angle_alpha   90.00
_cell.angle_beta   90.00
_cell.angle_gamma   90.00
#
_symmetry.space_group_name_H-M   'P 1'
#
loop_
_entity.id
_entity.type
_entity.pdbx_description
1 polymer ?
#
loop_
_entity_poly.entity_id
_entity_poly.type
_entity_poly.pdbx_seq_one_letter_code
_entity_poly.pdbx_strand_id
1 'polypeptide(L)'
;MENDMTNTEAAGSGENRPLSVIGTLTNLKPGEIILPPFLVQRADGLHIDLAKLEGTEAFRLMVVRVFSSNAYFLDLDYPCFLQALYEPDTLNSRASLRLAADVVAFSAERRALYKSVKIGNGQAEYFFEPVVSDKGTDGVNTEGMLKEKLLFDEFVADMWGKGVHFGIAEEPVRAAIETGKSGRMVVARRRDAVLGKSAGIQELAKEIHRDDSPKELPNGKLDLRQFKNHFPQIKKNIRLLKKIPPVMGITGFDISGNPIEPPLPADFNLLTLAGPGTRVDITPDGEFVVSAQDGFLNFDTQSNQISITEKIVSRAGVSARTTGDLYLTGDEYEEHGEIQEKRVVEGNHITIHADVFGTVASKGGRVLLKKNLIGGSATNQNGDIIVEGFASGATLKTQQGGIIIKRAERCTIVGSQVTIEQAFNCDIVSDAVTIQQAEGCAIAAKSLHFGAVAPYKQSEMRIYLQVPDMDKLEHKIQALRAKLEETDPALAR
;
A
#
# COMPACT_ATOMS: atom_id res chain seq x y z
N MET A 1 -13.22 18.48 -98.96
CA MET A 1 -12.39 19.64 -98.62
C MET A 1 -11.83 19.34 -97.24
N GLU A 2 -10.69 18.65 -97.13
CA GLU A 2 -9.31 19.20 -97.28
C GLU A 2 -9.11 20.38 -96.33
N ASN A 3 -8.03 20.58 -95.58
CA ASN A 3 -6.74 19.92 -95.29
C ASN A 3 -6.31 20.65 -93.99
N ASP A 4 -5.78 19.98 -92.97
CA ASP A 4 -4.36 19.65 -92.78
C ASP A 4 -3.41 20.85 -92.53
N MET A 5 -2.44 20.62 -91.64
CA MET A 5 -1.26 21.43 -91.23
C MET A 5 -1.48 22.51 -90.15
N THR A 6 -0.65 22.67 -89.10
CA THR A 6 0.63 22.03 -88.72
C THR A 6 1.00 22.40 -87.28
N ASN A 7 1.74 21.49 -86.63
CA ASN A 7 2.68 21.66 -85.53
C ASN A 7 3.26 23.08 -85.29
N THR A 8 3.41 23.44 -84.02
CA THR A 8 4.66 24.09 -83.58
C THR A 8 5.03 23.57 -82.19
N GLU A 9 6.16 22.88 -82.15
CA GLU A 9 6.87 22.44 -80.95
C GLU A 9 7.28 23.65 -80.09
N ALA A 10 7.14 23.51 -78.78
CA ALA A 10 7.88 24.30 -77.81
C ALA A 10 8.56 23.32 -76.84
N ALA A 11 9.78 22.93 -77.19
CA ALA A 11 10.73 22.31 -76.28
C ALA A 11 11.30 23.38 -75.33
N GLY A 12 11.33 23.10 -74.02
CA GLY A 12 12.00 23.95 -73.04
C GLY A 12 11.81 23.50 -71.60
N SER A 13 12.92 23.08 -70.97
CA SER A 13 13.16 22.77 -69.54
C SER A 13 12.37 21.61 -68.90
N GLY A 14 12.84 20.38 -69.14
CA GLY A 14 12.56 19.25 -68.28
C GLY A 14 13.31 19.36 -66.96
N GLU A 15 12.60 19.71 -65.88
CA GLU A 15 13.07 19.42 -64.53
C GLU A 15 13.12 17.91 -64.35
N ASN A 16 14.30 17.40 -63.98
CA ASN A 16 14.59 15.99 -63.76
C ASN A 16 13.84 15.49 -62.51
N ARG A 17 12.52 15.28 -62.62
CA ARG A 17 11.70 14.76 -61.52
C ARG A 17 12.06 13.29 -61.26
N PRO A 18 12.27 12.89 -60.00
CA PRO A 18 12.55 11.49 -59.66
C PRO A 18 11.39 10.59 -60.14
N LEU A 19 11.74 9.46 -60.74
CA LEU A 19 10.78 8.50 -61.29
C LEU A 19 9.98 7.84 -60.17
N SER A 20 8.65 8.02 -60.19
CA SER A 20 7.73 7.29 -59.32
C SER A 20 7.84 5.79 -59.60
N VAL A 21 7.83 4.99 -58.54
CA VAL A 21 7.87 3.53 -58.60
C VAL A 21 6.55 2.90 -58.17
N ILE A 22 5.46 3.67 -58.08
CA ILE A 22 4.15 3.14 -57.74
C ILE A 22 3.57 2.40 -58.96
N GLY A 23 3.37 1.10 -58.82
CA GLY A 23 2.82 0.24 -59.86
C GLY A 23 1.32 0.04 -59.72
N THR A 24 0.67 -0.42 -60.80
CA THR A 24 -0.76 -0.79 -60.78
C THR A 24 -0.91 -2.31 -60.66
N LEU A 25 -1.95 -2.77 -59.95
CA LEU A 25 -2.23 -4.19 -59.70
C LEU A 25 -2.30 -5.06 -60.98
N THR A 26 -2.64 -4.45 -62.12
CA THR A 26 -2.83 -5.12 -63.41
C THR A 26 -1.58 -5.17 -64.30
N ASN A 27 -0.51 -4.43 -63.98
CA ASN A 27 0.70 -4.36 -64.81
C ASN A 27 1.92 -3.91 -63.99
N LEU A 28 2.38 -4.77 -63.06
CA LEU A 28 3.52 -4.47 -62.19
C LEU A 28 4.85 -4.76 -62.91
N LYS A 29 5.70 -3.75 -63.05
CA LYS A 29 7.05 -3.91 -63.62
C LYS A 29 8.10 -4.24 -62.55
N PRO A 30 9.25 -4.84 -62.92
CA PRO A 30 10.36 -5.04 -61.99
C PRO A 30 10.82 -3.72 -61.36
N GLY A 31 10.78 -3.63 -60.03
CA GLY A 31 11.14 -2.43 -59.26
C GLY A 31 9.97 -1.53 -58.86
N GLU A 32 8.74 -1.81 -59.33
CA GLU A 32 7.53 -1.10 -58.90
C GLU A 32 6.93 -1.70 -57.61
N ILE A 33 6.23 -0.86 -56.84
CA ILE A 33 5.62 -1.20 -55.55
C ILE A 33 4.09 -1.07 -55.64
N ILE A 34 3.39 -2.12 -55.20
CA ILE A 34 1.93 -2.09 -55.05
C ILE A 34 1.57 -1.45 -53.71
N LEU A 35 0.72 -0.42 -53.76
CA LEU A 35 0.17 0.20 -52.56
C LEU A 35 -0.87 -0.71 -51.89
N PRO A 36 -0.80 -0.91 -50.57
CA PRO A 36 -1.84 -1.60 -49.80
C PRO A 36 -3.13 -0.76 -49.75
N PRO A 37 -4.28 -1.38 -49.41
CA PRO A 37 -5.60 -0.71 -49.48
C PRO A 37 -5.78 0.47 -48.51
N PHE A 38 -4.96 0.54 -47.46
CA PHE A 38 -4.94 1.66 -46.51
C PHE A 38 -4.09 2.85 -47.01
N LEU A 39 -3.39 2.73 -48.13
CA LEU A 39 -2.64 3.83 -48.74
C LEU A 39 -3.29 4.25 -50.05
N VAL A 40 -3.72 5.51 -50.10
CA VAL A 40 -4.45 6.09 -51.22
C VAL A 40 -3.63 7.19 -51.85
N GLN A 41 -3.29 7.02 -53.13
CA GLN A 41 -2.68 8.09 -53.92
C GLN A 41 -3.76 9.11 -54.32
N ARG A 42 -3.54 10.37 -53.96
CA ARG A 42 -4.40 11.52 -54.29
C ARG A 42 -3.60 12.57 -55.06
N ALA A 43 -4.27 13.58 -55.59
CA ALA A 43 -3.62 14.66 -56.37
C ALA A 43 -2.57 15.46 -55.58
N ASP A 44 -2.71 15.51 -54.25
CA ASP A 44 -1.84 16.22 -53.30
C ASP A 44 -0.86 15.31 -52.54
N GLY A 45 -0.83 14.01 -52.88
CA GLY A 45 0.15 13.05 -52.41
C GLY A 45 -0.44 11.74 -51.90
N LEU A 46 0.42 10.94 -51.27
CA LEU A 46 0.12 9.65 -50.68
C LEU A 46 -0.48 9.82 -49.27
N HIS A 47 -1.67 9.27 -49.05
CA HIS A 47 -2.41 9.39 -47.80
C HIS A 47 -2.68 8.03 -47.16
N ILE A 48 -2.55 7.95 -45.83
CA ILE A 48 -2.97 6.82 -45.01
C ILE A 48 -4.45 6.99 -44.67
N ASP A 49 -5.26 6.00 -45.01
CA ASP A 49 -6.66 5.83 -44.59
C ASP A 49 -6.66 5.07 -43.24
N LEU A 50 -6.84 5.82 -42.15
CA LEU A 50 -6.71 5.30 -40.80
C LEU A 50 -7.83 4.31 -40.44
N ALA A 51 -8.99 4.39 -41.10
CA ALA A 51 -10.08 3.44 -40.89
C ALA A 51 -9.79 2.04 -41.46
N LYS A 52 -8.85 1.94 -42.40
CA LYS A 52 -8.42 0.68 -43.04
C LYS A 52 -7.09 0.15 -42.51
N LEU A 53 -6.44 0.89 -41.62
CA LEU A 53 -5.16 0.50 -41.06
C LEU A 53 -5.40 -0.47 -39.88
N GLU A 54 -5.31 -1.77 -40.15
CA GLU A 54 -5.45 -2.83 -39.13
C GLU A 54 -4.15 -3.00 -38.33
N GLY A 55 -3.87 -2.05 -37.43
CA GLY A 55 -2.70 -2.06 -36.54
C GLY A 55 -1.39 -1.59 -37.19
N THR A 56 -0.32 -1.53 -36.39
CA THR A 56 1.01 -1.00 -36.80
C THR A 56 1.76 -1.92 -37.75
N GLU A 57 1.55 -3.23 -37.67
CA GLU A 57 2.32 -4.23 -38.43
C GLU A 57 2.09 -4.12 -39.94
N ALA A 58 0.85 -3.86 -40.37
CA ALA A 58 0.53 -3.68 -41.79
C ALA A 58 1.28 -2.48 -42.39
N PHE A 59 1.36 -1.37 -41.65
CA PHE A 59 2.12 -0.20 -42.07
C PHE A 59 3.63 -0.49 -42.06
N ARG A 60 4.14 -1.11 -40.99
CA ARG A 60 5.55 -1.47 -40.88
C ARG A 60 6.03 -2.36 -42.03
N LEU A 61 5.24 -3.38 -42.41
CA LEU A 61 5.55 -4.25 -43.55
C LEU A 61 5.60 -3.49 -44.87
N MET A 62 4.73 -2.49 -45.06
CA MET A 62 4.75 -1.63 -46.23
C MET A 62 6.02 -0.77 -46.25
N VAL A 63 6.41 -0.17 -45.13
CA VAL A 63 7.64 0.62 -45.01
C VAL A 63 8.88 -0.22 -45.31
N VAL A 64 8.96 -1.44 -44.74
CA VAL A 64 10.03 -2.40 -45.03
C VAL A 64 10.07 -2.73 -46.52
N ARG A 65 8.92 -2.94 -47.17
CA ARG A 65 8.84 -3.21 -48.61
C ARG A 65 9.39 -2.04 -49.43
N VAL A 66 9.01 -0.80 -49.12
CA VAL A 66 9.50 0.38 -49.84
C VAL A 66 11.02 0.48 -49.77
N PHE A 67 11.58 0.47 -48.56
CA PHE A 67 13.01 0.66 -48.39
C PHE A 67 13.83 -0.53 -48.91
N SER A 68 13.31 -1.76 -48.78
CA SER A 68 13.98 -2.96 -49.30
C SER A 68 13.95 -3.06 -50.83
N SER A 69 12.99 -2.39 -51.48
CA SER A 69 12.94 -2.22 -52.94
C SER A 69 13.88 -1.13 -53.47
N ASN A 70 14.76 -0.57 -52.64
CA ASN A 70 15.59 0.59 -52.96
C ASN A 70 14.74 1.77 -53.44
N ALA A 71 13.66 2.09 -52.71
CA ALA A 71 12.82 3.26 -52.93
C ALA A 71 12.73 4.09 -51.65
N TYR A 72 12.25 5.32 -51.74
CA TYR A 72 11.99 6.18 -50.60
C TYR A 72 10.73 7.04 -50.81
N PHE A 73 10.22 7.60 -49.71
CA PHE A 73 9.06 8.49 -49.71
C PHE A 73 9.49 9.92 -50.03
N LEU A 74 9.04 10.50 -51.14
CA LEU A 74 9.34 11.89 -51.51
C LEU A 74 8.48 12.87 -50.70
N ASP A 75 9.08 13.93 -50.16
CA ASP A 75 8.41 14.93 -49.30
C ASP A 75 7.71 14.27 -48.10
N LEU A 76 8.47 13.46 -47.35
CA LEU A 76 7.97 12.69 -46.22
C LEU A 76 7.60 13.60 -45.04
N ASP A 77 6.36 13.48 -44.57
CA ASP A 77 5.93 13.98 -43.27
C ASP A 77 6.41 13.01 -42.18
N TYR A 78 7.63 13.24 -41.69
CA TYR A 78 8.31 12.35 -40.76
C TYR A 78 7.62 12.22 -39.39
N PRO A 79 7.06 13.30 -38.78
CA PRO A 79 6.26 13.17 -37.57
C PRO A 79 5.04 12.28 -37.76
N CYS A 80 4.31 12.44 -38.87
CA CYS A 80 3.16 11.60 -39.21
C CYS A 80 3.56 10.14 -39.46
N PHE A 81 4.69 9.93 -40.13
CA PHE A 81 5.28 8.60 -40.36
C PHE A 81 5.61 7.87 -39.06
N LEU A 82 6.24 8.55 -38.08
CA LEU A 82 6.53 7.96 -36.77
C LEU A 82 5.27 7.66 -35.96
N GLN A 83 4.28 8.56 -35.96
CA GLN A 83 3.01 8.34 -35.27
C GLN A 83 2.28 7.11 -35.84
N ALA A 84 2.23 6.99 -37.16
CA ALA A 84 1.59 5.83 -37.80
C ALA A 84 2.33 4.50 -37.54
N LEU A 85 3.66 4.53 -37.36
CA LEU A 85 4.46 3.34 -37.08
C LEU A 85 4.41 2.89 -35.62
N TYR A 86 4.46 3.83 -34.68
CA TYR A 86 4.74 3.52 -33.27
C TYR A 86 3.63 3.95 -32.30
N GLU A 87 2.76 4.86 -32.69
CA GLU A 87 1.73 5.44 -31.83
C GLU A 87 0.40 5.67 -32.56
N PRO A 88 -0.16 4.68 -33.27
CA PRO A 88 -1.35 4.88 -34.09
C PRO A 88 -2.57 5.30 -33.26
N ASP A 89 -2.61 4.94 -31.97
CA ASP A 89 -3.71 5.33 -31.07
C ASP A 89 -3.84 6.85 -30.90
N THR A 90 -2.74 7.59 -31.09
CA THR A 90 -2.75 9.07 -31.07
C THR A 90 -3.48 9.66 -32.28
N LEU A 91 -3.69 8.86 -33.33
CA LEU A 91 -4.30 9.26 -34.60
C LEU A 91 -5.80 8.91 -34.69
N ASN A 92 -6.37 8.23 -33.68
CA ASN A 92 -7.74 7.68 -33.68
C ASN A 92 -8.87 8.70 -33.94
N SER A 93 -8.58 10.01 -33.85
CA SER A 93 -9.55 11.09 -34.13
C SER A 93 -9.56 11.58 -35.58
N ARG A 94 -8.63 11.10 -36.43
CA ARG A 94 -8.47 11.54 -37.83
C ARG A 94 -8.96 10.47 -38.81
N ALA A 95 -9.56 10.91 -39.93
CA ALA A 95 -10.00 9.99 -40.98
C ALA A 95 -8.88 9.63 -41.97
N SER A 96 -7.99 10.57 -42.30
CA SER A 96 -6.85 10.33 -43.18
C SER A 96 -5.65 11.22 -42.85
N LEU A 97 -4.44 10.75 -43.17
CA LEU A 97 -3.17 11.44 -42.90
C LEU A 97 -2.31 11.51 -44.16
N ARG A 98 -1.81 12.70 -44.55
CA ARG A 98 -0.82 12.82 -45.63
C ARG A 98 0.51 12.24 -45.13
N LEU A 99 1.07 11.29 -45.86
CA LEU A 99 2.33 10.66 -45.51
C LEU A 99 3.49 11.27 -46.31
N ALA A 100 3.33 11.37 -47.63
CA ALA A 100 4.38 11.77 -48.56
C ALA A 100 3.77 12.33 -49.84
N ALA A 101 4.54 12.96 -50.72
CA ALA A 101 4.11 13.30 -52.06
C ALA A 101 4.04 12.06 -52.98
N ASP A 102 5.04 11.18 -52.95
CA ASP A 102 5.12 9.99 -53.82
C ASP A 102 6.11 8.94 -53.24
N VAL A 103 6.23 7.78 -53.89
CA VAL A 103 7.30 6.80 -53.66
C VAL A 103 8.18 6.72 -54.90
N VAL A 104 9.48 7.00 -54.75
CA VAL A 104 10.42 7.16 -55.87
C VAL A 104 11.65 6.26 -55.72
N ALA A 105 12.33 5.99 -56.84
CA ALA A 105 13.51 5.13 -56.87
C ALA A 105 14.73 5.75 -56.13
N PHE A 106 15.42 4.93 -55.33
CA PHE A 106 16.68 5.27 -54.67
C PHE A 106 17.87 4.65 -55.43
N SER A 107 18.39 5.41 -56.40
CA SER A 107 19.45 4.93 -57.29
C SER A 107 20.71 4.50 -56.53
N ALA A 108 21.48 3.57 -57.08
CA ALA A 108 22.73 3.12 -56.48
C ALA A 108 23.75 4.26 -56.33
N GLU A 109 23.79 5.19 -57.29
CA GLU A 109 24.62 6.40 -57.26
C GLU A 109 24.28 7.27 -56.04
N ARG A 110 23.00 7.53 -55.79
CA ARG A 110 22.54 8.32 -54.64
C ARG A 110 22.79 7.60 -53.31
N ARG A 111 22.55 6.29 -53.23
CA ARG A 111 22.81 5.49 -52.01
C ARG A 111 24.29 5.52 -51.61
N ALA A 112 25.21 5.52 -52.58
CA ALA A 112 26.65 5.57 -52.31
C ALA A 112 27.10 6.87 -51.60
N LEU A 113 26.29 7.92 -51.62
CA LEU A 113 26.57 9.19 -50.94
C LEU A 113 26.39 9.12 -49.42
N TYR A 114 25.63 8.13 -48.93
CA TYR A 114 25.28 8.01 -47.52
C TYR A 114 26.24 7.08 -46.77
N LYS A 115 27.00 7.65 -45.83
CA LYS A 115 28.07 6.97 -45.10
C LYS A 115 27.56 6.08 -43.97
N SER A 116 28.44 5.26 -43.40
CA SER A 116 28.11 4.41 -42.26
C SER A 116 27.68 5.24 -41.05
N VAL A 117 26.76 4.68 -40.26
CA VAL A 117 26.28 5.24 -39.00
C VAL A 117 26.89 4.44 -37.84
N LYS A 118 27.27 5.13 -36.77
CA LYS A 118 27.73 4.48 -35.54
C LYS A 118 26.56 4.41 -34.56
N ILE A 119 26.16 3.21 -34.18
CA ILE A 119 25.06 2.98 -33.24
C ILE A 119 25.64 2.50 -31.90
N GLY A 120 25.23 3.14 -30.81
CA GLY A 120 25.66 2.74 -29.47
C GLY A 120 24.97 3.56 -28.39
N ASN A 121 24.81 2.98 -27.19
CA ASN A 121 24.25 3.66 -26.01
C ASN A 121 22.88 4.34 -26.25
N GLY A 122 22.02 3.75 -27.09
CA GLY A 122 20.72 4.33 -27.40
C GLY A 122 20.75 5.56 -28.31
N GLN A 123 21.87 5.82 -28.99
CA GLN A 123 22.03 6.89 -29.97
C GLN A 123 22.66 6.41 -31.28
N ALA A 124 22.32 7.09 -32.37
CA ALA A 124 22.96 6.92 -33.68
C ALA A 124 23.74 8.19 -34.04
N GLU A 125 25.02 8.04 -34.34
CA GLU A 125 25.92 9.12 -34.74
C GLU A 125 26.27 9.01 -36.23
N TYR A 126 26.08 10.10 -36.96
CA TYR A 126 26.45 10.22 -38.38
C TYR A 126 27.50 11.30 -38.56
N PHE A 127 28.42 11.11 -39.51
CA PHE A 127 29.42 12.10 -39.88
C PHE A 127 29.03 12.77 -41.19
N PHE A 128 28.63 14.03 -41.13
CA PHE A 128 28.36 14.84 -42.31
C PHE A 128 29.66 15.35 -42.90
N GLU A 129 29.76 15.36 -44.23
CA GLU A 129 30.84 15.99 -44.98
C GLU A 129 30.35 16.33 -46.40
N PRO A 130 30.99 17.29 -47.10
CA PRO A 130 30.64 17.61 -48.49
C PRO A 130 30.72 16.39 -49.39
N VAL A 131 29.63 16.13 -50.10
CA VAL A 131 29.55 15.04 -51.07
C VAL A 131 29.83 15.60 -52.46
N VAL A 132 30.65 14.89 -53.23
CA VAL A 132 31.00 15.27 -54.59
C VAL A 132 30.74 14.08 -55.52
N SER A 133 30.12 14.34 -56.67
CA SER A 133 29.87 13.33 -57.70
C SER A 133 30.96 13.36 -58.78
N ASP A 134 31.51 12.20 -59.15
CA ASP A 134 32.50 12.02 -60.24
C ASP A 134 31.86 11.97 -61.64
N LYS A 135 30.80 12.76 -61.91
CA LYS A 135 30.27 12.92 -63.27
C LYS A 135 31.12 13.92 -64.07
N GLY A 136 32.40 13.59 -64.25
CA GLY A 136 33.28 14.21 -65.23
C GLY A 136 33.36 13.31 -66.47
N THR A 137 32.68 13.71 -67.54
CA THR A 137 32.87 13.12 -68.87
C THR A 137 34.32 13.29 -69.34
N ASP A 138 34.79 12.28 -70.06
CA ASP A 138 36.14 12.15 -70.63
C ASP A 138 36.78 13.45 -71.12
N GLY A 139 38.01 13.69 -70.64
CA GLY A 139 39.01 14.51 -71.34
C GLY A 139 38.93 16.02 -71.11
N VAL A 140 39.94 16.52 -70.38
CA VAL A 140 40.40 17.93 -70.39
C VAL A 140 39.43 18.96 -69.82
N ASN A 141 39.40 19.08 -68.49
CA ASN A 141 39.63 20.34 -67.76
C ASN A 141 39.31 20.14 -66.26
N THR A 142 40.30 20.43 -65.44
CA THR A 142 40.22 20.46 -63.98
C THR A 142 39.46 21.71 -63.57
N GLU A 143 38.13 21.66 -63.43
CA GLU A 143 37.29 22.60 -62.64
C GLU A 143 35.80 22.31 -62.90
N GLY A 144 35.20 21.40 -62.12
CA GLY A 144 33.78 21.07 -62.28
C GLY A 144 33.24 20.02 -61.32
N MET A 145 33.78 19.92 -60.10
CA MET A 145 33.18 19.09 -59.06
C MET A 145 31.83 19.69 -58.63
N LEU A 146 30.72 19.13 -59.11
CA LEU A 146 29.39 19.48 -58.62
C LEU A 146 29.22 18.95 -57.20
N LYS A 147 29.00 19.86 -56.24
CA LYS A 147 28.62 19.50 -54.87
C LYS A 147 27.21 18.94 -54.90
N GLU A 148 27.05 17.66 -54.56
CA GLU A 148 25.74 17.07 -54.37
C GLU A 148 25.24 17.29 -52.94
N LYS A 149 23.94 17.57 -52.81
CA LYS A 149 23.28 17.73 -51.52
C LYS A 149 22.59 16.41 -51.14
N LEU A 150 22.74 15.99 -49.88
CA LEU A 150 21.93 14.91 -49.32
C LEU A 150 20.47 15.37 -49.23
N LEU A 151 19.53 14.42 -49.23
CA LEU A 151 18.12 14.69 -49.03
C LEU A 151 17.66 14.00 -47.75
N PHE A 152 16.79 14.66 -46.98
CA PHE A 152 16.31 14.11 -45.72
C PHE A 152 15.51 12.80 -45.94
N ASP A 153 14.67 12.77 -46.97
CA ASP A 153 13.84 11.60 -47.28
C ASP A 153 14.69 10.36 -47.63
N GLU A 154 15.73 10.55 -48.44
CA GLU A 154 16.73 9.53 -48.75
C GLU A 154 17.55 9.16 -47.51
N PHE A 155 17.87 10.13 -46.65
CA PHE A 155 18.54 9.89 -45.37
C PHE A 155 17.71 8.97 -44.47
N VAL A 156 16.39 9.17 -44.37
CA VAL A 156 15.48 8.29 -43.62
C VAL A 156 15.50 6.87 -44.19
N ALA A 157 15.44 6.72 -45.52
CA ALA A 157 15.49 5.42 -46.18
C ALA A 157 16.84 4.69 -45.98
N ASP A 158 17.95 5.42 -46.06
CA ASP A 158 19.29 4.89 -45.85
C ASP A 158 19.53 4.50 -44.37
N MET A 159 19.13 5.37 -43.43
CA MET A 159 19.14 5.08 -42.00
C MET A 159 18.31 3.84 -41.67
N TRP A 160 17.17 3.65 -42.35
CA TRP A 160 16.35 2.45 -42.18
C TRP A 160 17.10 1.17 -42.58
N GLY A 161 17.79 1.19 -43.72
CA GLY A 161 18.64 0.08 -44.17
C GLY A 161 19.80 -0.22 -43.21
N LYS A 162 20.22 0.77 -42.41
CA LYS A 162 21.28 0.66 -41.40
C LYS A 162 20.77 0.31 -40.00
N GLY A 163 19.48 0.02 -39.84
CA GLY A 163 18.87 -0.38 -38.57
C GLY A 163 18.45 0.78 -37.67
N VAL A 164 18.38 2.01 -38.19
CA VAL A 164 17.83 3.17 -37.48
C VAL A 164 16.40 3.40 -37.96
N HIS A 165 15.44 2.83 -37.24
CA HIS A 165 14.01 2.87 -37.58
C HIS A 165 13.22 3.88 -36.75
N PHE A 166 13.79 4.40 -35.67
CA PHE A 166 13.12 5.32 -34.75
C PHE A 166 14.01 6.50 -34.34
N GLY A 167 13.35 7.64 -34.09
CA GLY A 167 13.92 8.74 -33.32
C GLY A 167 14.92 9.61 -34.07
N ILE A 168 14.87 9.69 -35.40
CA ILE A 168 15.70 10.61 -36.18
C ILE A 168 15.33 12.05 -35.81
N ALA A 169 16.33 12.85 -35.47
CA ALA A 169 16.16 14.26 -35.13
C ALA A 169 15.98 15.08 -36.40
N GLU A 170 14.76 15.14 -36.91
CA GLU A 170 14.42 15.75 -38.21
C GLU A 170 15.00 17.16 -38.38
N GLU A 171 14.65 18.10 -37.50
CA GLU A 171 15.08 19.49 -37.61
C GLU A 171 16.61 19.63 -37.60
N PRO A 172 17.37 19.05 -36.65
CA PRO A 172 18.84 19.07 -36.68
C PRO A 172 19.45 18.44 -37.94
N VAL A 173 18.90 17.32 -38.42
CA VAL A 173 19.43 16.62 -39.61
C VAL A 173 19.19 17.45 -40.86
N ARG A 174 18.00 18.03 -41.04
CA ARG A 174 17.69 18.94 -42.16
C ARG A 174 18.64 20.14 -42.15
N ALA A 175 18.87 20.76 -40.99
CA ALA A 175 19.82 21.87 -40.85
C ALA A 175 21.27 21.45 -41.15
N ALA A 176 21.71 20.26 -40.74
CA ALA A 176 23.05 19.75 -41.04
C ALA A 176 23.24 19.54 -42.55
N ILE A 177 22.23 18.96 -43.21
CA ILE A 177 22.20 18.75 -44.67
C ILE A 177 22.20 20.10 -45.42
N GLU A 178 21.46 21.10 -44.93
CA GLU A 178 21.39 22.44 -45.52
C GLU A 178 22.68 23.23 -45.40
N THR A 179 23.30 23.21 -44.23
CA THR A 179 24.52 23.98 -43.95
C THR A 179 25.76 23.37 -44.59
N GLY A 180 25.75 22.07 -44.92
CA GLY A 180 26.87 21.36 -45.56
C GLY A 180 28.15 21.35 -44.72
N LYS A 181 28.06 21.62 -43.41
CA LYS A 181 29.20 21.66 -42.50
C LYS A 181 29.64 20.25 -42.14
N SER A 182 30.94 20.00 -42.21
CA SER A 182 31.50 18.72 -41.78
C SER A 182 31.46 18.58 -40.27
N GLY A 183 31.05 17.41 -39.78
CA GLY A 183 31.02 17.14 -38.34
C GLY A 183 30.26 15.88 -37.98
N ARG A 184 30.61 15.32 -36.82
CA ARG A 184 29.85 14.22 -36.21
C ARG A 184 28.66 14.78 -35.45
N MET A 185 27.49 14.20 -35.67
CA MET A 185 26.24 14.59 -35.02
C MET A 185 25.46 13.35 -34.58
N VAL A 186 24.78 13.45 -33.44
CA VAL A 186 23.76 12.46 -33.05
C VAL A 186 22.52 12.72 -33.89
N VAL A 187 22.21 11.79 -34.79
CA VAL A 187 21.10 11.91 -35.75
C VAL A 187 19.86 11.19 -35.31
N ALA A 188 19.95 10.21 -34.40
CA ALA A 188 18.79 9.56 -33.81
C ALA A 188 18.99 9.21 -32.34
N ARG A 189 17.90 9.17 -31.57
CA ARG A 189 17.89 8.79 -30.15
C ARG A 189 16.73 7.85 -29.86
N ARG A 190 17.00 6.84 -29.03
CA ARG A 190 15.93 6.04 -28.43
C ARG A 190 15.05 6.90 -27.52
N ARG A 191 13.83 6.43 -27.28
CA ARG A 191 12.95 6.95 -26.23
C ARG A 191 12.87 5.92 -25.11
N ASP A 192 13.34 6.26 -23.92
CA ASP A 192 13.22 5.37 -22.77
C ASP A 192 11.76 5.18 -22.35
N ALA A 193 11.45 4.01 -21.79
CA ALA A 193 10.15 3.75 -21.20
C ALA A 193 9.93 4.61 -19.96
N VAL A 194 8.69 5.09 -19.76
CA VAL A 194 8.30 5.82 -18.56
C VAL A 194 7.70 4.83 -17.57
N LEU A 195 8.24 4.79 -16.35
CA LEU A 195 7.74 3.92 -15.30
C LEU A 195 6.30 4.27 -14.90
N GLY A 196 5.49 3.23 -14.68
CA GLY A 196 4.17 3.36 -14.08
C GLY A 196 4.25 3.71 -12.58
N LYS A 197 3.09 3.89 -11.96
CA LYS A 197 2.95 4.07 -10.51
C LYS A 197 2.22 2.85 -9.93
N SER A 198 2.81 2.21 -8.93
CA SER A 198 2.16 1.14 -8.18
C SER A 198 0.88 1.60 -7.50
N ALA A 199 -0.01 0.64 -7.23
CA ALA A 199 -1.18 0.87 -6.41
C ALA A 199 -0.78 1.37 -5.02
N GLY A 200 -1.61 2.24 -4.45
CA GLY A 200 -1.39 2.84 -3.14
C GLY A 200 -2.64 2.84 -2.28
N ILE A 201 -2.50 3.41 -1.09
CA ILE A 201 -3.59 3.57 -0.14
C ILE A 201 -3.69 5.05 0.21
N GLN A 202 -4.92 5.54 0.32
CA GLN A 202 -5.22 6.86 0.87
C GLN A 202 -6.07 6.69 2.12
N GLU A 203 -5.64 7.28 3.23
CA GLU A 203 -6.41 7.37 4.47
C GLU A 203 -7.52 8.42 4.31
N LEU A 204 -8.74 8.08 4.76
CA LEU A 204 -9.91 8.96 4.65
C LEU A 204 -10.45 9.43 6.00
N ALA A 205 -10.41 8.59 7.02
CA ALA A 205 -10.92 8.92 8.35
C ALA A 205 -9.79 9.40 9.27
N LYS A 206 -9.96 10.57 9.89
CA LYS A 206 -8.97 11.13 10.83
C LYS A 206 -8.96 10.40 12.17
N GLU A 207 -10.10 9.78 12.49
CA GLU A 207 -10.35 8.96 13.67
C GLU A 207 -9.50 7.67 13.67
N ILE A 208 -8.80 7.38 12.57
CA ILE A 208 -7.86 6.27 12.47
C ILE A 208 -6.63 6.52 13.36
N HIS A 209 -6.28 7.78 13.59
CA HIS A 209 -5.08 8.11 14.34
C HIS A 209 -5.31 8.10 15.84
N ARG A 210 -4.36 7.46 16.51
CA ARG A 210 -4.11 7.59 17.94
C ARG A 210 -3.59 9.01 18.24
N ASP A 211 -4.10 9.61 19.32
CA ASP A 211 -3.66 10.91 19.84
C ASP A 211 -3.04 10.71 21.23
N ASP A 212 -1.71 10.66 21.25
CA ASP A 212 -0.87 10.54 22.45
C ASP A 212 -0.49 11.89 23.06
N SER A 213 -1.17 12.97 22.68
CA SER A 213 -1.01 14.21 23.42
C SER A 213 -1.57 14.04 24.85
N PRO A 214 -0.92 14.68 25.86
CA PRO A 214 -1.44 14.71 27.22
C PRO A 214 -2.87 15.25 27.25
N LYS A 215 -3.72 14.64 28.09
CA LYS A 215 -5.12 15.05 28.20
C LYS A 215 -5.24 16.42 28.85
N GLU A 216 -6.00 17.32 28.22
CA GLU A 216 -6.37 18.59 28.82
C GLU A 216 -7.48 18.41 29.85
N LEU A 217 -7.27 18.96 31.05
CA LEU A 217 -8.25 19.01 32.12
C LEU A 217 -9.17 20.23 31.94
N PRO A 218 -10.39 20.23 32.54
CA PRO A 218 -11.33 21.37 32.44
C PRO A 218 -10.78 22.71 32.95
N ASN A 219 -9.71 22.68 33.75
CA ASN A 219 -9.02 23.86 34.27
C ASN A 219 -7.88 24.37 33.38
N GLY A 220 -7.73 23.82 32.16
CA GLY A 220 -6.69 24.19 31.20
C GLY A 220 -5.30 23.63 31.51
N LYS A 221 -5.14 22.82 32.57
CA LYS A 221 -3.88 22.10 32.84
C LYS A 221 -3.82 20.79 32.07
N LEU A 222 -2.61 20.37 31.70
CA LEU A 222 -2.36 19.08 31.07
C LEU A 222 -2.14 18.00 32.13
N ASP A 223 -2.84 16.88 31.99
CA ASP A 223 -2.54 15.66 32.71
C ASP A 223 -1.49 14.84 31.93
N LEU A 224 -0.25 14.90 32.40
CA LEU A 224 0.88 14.18 31.81
C LEU A 224 0.83 12.66 32.05
N ARG A 225 -0.13 12.18 32.85
CA ARG A 225 -0.30 10.75 33.11
C ARG A 225 -1.25 10.09 32.14
N GLN A 226 -2.15 10.83 31.49
CA GLN A 226 -3.19 10.29 30.62
C GLN A 226 -3.09 10.84 29.20
N PHE A 227 -3.25 9.96 28.20
CA PHE A 227 -3.38 10.37 26.80
C PHE A 227 -4.82 10.76 26.44
N LYS A 228 -4.93 11.63 25.44
CA LYS A 228 -6.21 12.14 24.95
C LYS A 228 -7.04 11.08 24.22
N ASN A 229 -6.43 10.32 23.31
CA ASN A 229 -7.11 9.24 22.57
C ASN A 229 -6.15 8.11 22.20
N HIS A 230 -5.82 7.26 23.18
CA HIS A 230 -4.91 6.13 22.96
C HIS A 230 -5.54 4.99 22.13
N PHE A 231 -6.86 4.78 22.27
CA PHE A 231 -7.61 3.70 21.62
C PHE A 231 -8.73 4.28 20.75
N PRO A 232 -8.46 4.57 19.46
CA PRO A 232 -9.45 5.21 18.61
C PRO A 232 -10.71 4.35 18.42
N GLN A 233 -11.87 4.99 18.55
CA GLN A 233 -13.17 4.38 18.32
C GLN A 233 -13.71 4.78 16.95
N ILE A 234 -14.19 3.78 16.22
CA ILE A 234 -14.76 3.94 14.90
C ILE A 234 -16.23 3.55 14.94
N LYS A 235 -17.07 4.39 14.33
CA LYS A 235 -18.49 4.09 14.09
C LYS A 235 -18.67 3.23 12.87
N LYS A 236 -19.75 2.46 12.82
CA LYS A 236 -20.16 1.65 11.66
C LYS A 236 -20.36 2.54 10.43
N ASN A 237 -20.01 2.00 9.26
CA ASN A 237 -20.12 2.64 7.94
C ASN A 237 -19.21 3.86 7.71
N ILE A 238 -18.09 3.94 8.43
CA ILE A 238 -17.04 4.92 8.17
C ILE A 238 -16.05 4.35 7.15
N ARG A 239 -15.76 5.13 6.11
CA ARG A 239 -14.72 4.80 5.11
C ARG A 239 -13.35 5.10 5.71
N LEU A 240 -12.53 4.07 5.86
CA LEU A 240 -11.23 4.15 6.50
C LEU A 240 -10.13 4.41 5.49
N LEU A 241 -10.03 3.53 4.50
CA LEU A 241 -9.01 3.57 3.45
C LEU A 241 -9.66 3.57 2.07
N LYS A 242 -8.99 4.19 1.11
CA LYS A 242 -9.29 4.12 -0.32
C LYS A 242 -8.10 3.52 -1.07
N LYS A 243 -8.36 2.58 -1.98
CA LYS A 243 -7.34 2.09 -2.92
C LYS A 243 -7.08 3.16 -3.99
N ILE A 244 -5.80 3.50 -4.18
CA ILE A 244 -5.33 4.24 -5.36
C ILE A 244 -4.91 3.19 -6.39
N PRO A 245 -5.59 3.05 -7.54
CA PRO A 245 -5.26 2.04 -8.54
C PRO A 245 -3.87 2.30 -9.15
N PRO A 246 -3.20 1.25 -9.66
CA PRO A 246 -1.93 1.41 -10.34
C PRO A 246 -2.12 2.19 -11.65
N VAL A 247 -1.09 2.95 -12.03
CA VAL A 247 -1.02 3.67 -13.30
C VAL A 247 0.02 2.99 -14.17
N MET A 248 -0.36 2.54 -15.36
CA MET A 248 0.57 1.90 -16.29
C MET A 248 1.66 2.86 -16.77
N GLY A 249 2.84 2.32 -17.05
CA GLY A 249 3.91 3.08 -17.68
C GLY A 249 3.64 3.37 -19.15
N ILE A 250 4.50 4.17 -19.77
CA ILE A 250 4.46 4.48 -21.21
C ILE A 250 5.61 3.74 -21.89
N THR A 251 5.29 3.02 -22.97
CA THR A 251 6.25 2.25 -23.77
C THR A 251 7.26 3.17 -24.48
N GLY A 252 8.54 2.86 -24.29
CA GLY A 252 9.66 3.47 -25.01
C GLY A 252 9.94 2.73 -26.31
N PHE A 253 10.87 3.25 -27.11
CA PHE A 253 11.33 2.59 -28.33
C PHE A 253 12.85 2.71 -28.46
N ASP A 254 13.52 1.60 -28.77
CA ASP A 254 14.93 1.64 -29.13
C ASP A 254 15.14 2.28 -30.52
N ILE A 255 16.40 2.47 -30.92
CA ILE A 255 16.73 3.10 -32.23
C ILE A 255 16.26 2.22 -33.41
N SER A 256 16.18 0.90 -33.20
CA SER A 256 15.70 -0.08 -34.18
C SER A 256 14.17 -0.17 -34.21
N GLY A 257 13.46 0.66 -33.44
CA GLY A 257 12.00 0.66 -33.37
C GLY A 257 11.42 -0.49 -32.55
N ASN A 258 12.22 -1.24 -31.79
CA ASN A 258 11.67 -2.26 -30.90
C ASN A 258 11.09 -1.61 -29.63
N PRO A 259 9.92 -2.06 -29.15
CA PRO A 259 9.32 -1.53 -27.94
C PRO A 259 10.19 -1.85 -26.72
N ILE A 260 10.36 -0.85 -25.86
CA ILE A 260 10.94 -0.99 -24.53
C ILE A 260 9.77 -0.91 -23.55
N GLU A 261 9.30 -2.06 -23.08
CA GLU A 261 8.16 -2.12 -22.17
C GLU A 261 8.57 -1.69 -20.75
N PRO A 262 7.80 -0.82 -20.09
CA PRO A 262 8.01 -0.51 -18.69
C PRO A 262 7.67 -1.73 -17.83
N PRO A 263 8.33 -1.91 -16.67
CA PRO A 263 7.94 -2.93 -15.72
C PRO A 263 6.50 -2.70 -15.25
N LEU A 264 5.75 -3.78 -15.07
CA LEU A 264 4.38 -3.72 -14.58
C LEU A 264 4.34 -3.11 -13.17
N PRO A 265 3.50 -2.08 -12.93
CA PRO A 265 3.32 -1.53 -11.60
C PRO A 265 2.70 -2.58 -10.67
N ALA A 266 3.24 -2.70 -9.46
CA ALA A 266 2.66 -3.58 -8.44
C ALA A 266 1.22 -3.18 -8.10
N ASP A 267 0.34 -4.17 -7.94
CA ASP A 267 -1.03 -4.01 -7.47
C ASP A 267 -1.28 -4.94 -6.28
N PHE A 268 -2.30 -4.63 -5.48
CA PHE A 268 -2.73 -5.45 -4.35
C PHE A 268 -4.25 -5.50 -4.25
N ASN A 269 -4.77 -6.58 -3.66
CA ASN A 269 -6.20 -6.72 -3.39
C ASN A 269 -6.53 -6.05 -2.04
N LEU A 270 -7.44 -5.08 -2.04
CA LEU A 270 -7.80 -4.35 -0.81
C LEU A 270 -8.41 -5.26 0.27
N LEU A 271 -8.98 -6.40 -0.13
CA LEU A 271 -9.55 -7.40 0.79
C LEU A 271 -8.49 -8.00 1.73
N THR A 272 -7.21 -8.04 1.34
CA THR A 272 -6.15 -8.58 2.21
C THR A 272 -5.92 -7.70 3.44
N LEU A 273 -6.28 -6.43 3.37
CA LEU A 273 -6.17 -5.46 4.47
C LEU A 273 -7.43 -5.42 5.34
N ALA A 274 -8.54 -6.00 4.89
CA ALA A 274 -9.79 -6.03 5.63
C ALA A 274 -9.78 -7.17 6.67
N GLY A 275 -9.57 -6.81 7.93
CA GLY A 275 -9.69 -7.73 9.06
C GLY A 275 -11.10 -7.78 9.66
N PRO A 276 -11.30 -8.52 10.77
CA PRO A 276 -12.59 -8.62 11.45
C PRO A 276 -13.23 -7.26 11.75
N GLY A 277 -14.55 -7.15 11.57
CA GLY A 277 -15.29 -5.90 11.78
C GLY A 277 -15.08 -4.82 10.71
N THR A 278 -14.38 -5.14 9.62
CA THR A 278 -14.28 -4.32 8.41
C THR A 278 -14.79 -5.08 7.18
N ARG A 279 -15.05 -4.35 6.09
CA ARG A 279 -15.41 -4.92 4.78
C ARG A 279 -14.86 -4.05 3.66
N VAL A 280 -14.81 -4.60 2.45
CA VAL A 280 -14.50 -3.82 1.24
C VAL A 280 -15.80 -3.42 0.55
N ASP A 281 -16.00 -2.12 0.35
CA ASP A 281 -17.07 -1.57 -0.47
C ASP A 281 -16.50 -1.12 -1.82
N ILE A 282 -17.04 -1.64 -2.91
CA ILE A 282 -16.69 -1.25 -4.28
C ILE A 282 -17.80 -0.35 -4.81
N THR A 283 -17.44 0.87 -5.21
CA THR A 283 -18.37 1.88 -5.72
C THR A 283 -17.80 2.53 -6.99
N PRO A 284 -18.57 3.33 -7.74
CA PRO A 284 -18.03 4.09 -8.88
C PRO A 284 -16.86 5.01 -8.49
N ASP A 285 -16.79 5.45 -7.23
CA ASP A 285 -15.72 6.32 -6.71
C ASP A 285 -14.41 5.57 -6.38
N GLY A 286 -14.44 4.23 -6.42
CA GLY A 286 -13.30 3.35 -6.13
C GLY A 286 -13.61 2.25 -5.11
N GLU A 287 -12.55 1.57 -4.67
CA GLU A 287 -12.57 0.53 -3.64
C GLU A 287 -12.19 1.12 -2.27
N PHE A 288 -12.96 0.78 -1.24
CA PHE A 288 -12.80 1.33 0.11
C PHE A 288 -12.78 0.22 1.17
N VAL A 289 -11.96 0.38 2.20
CA VAL A 289 -12.13 -0.38 3.46
C VAL A 289 -13.10 0.42 4.33
N VAL A 290 -14.18 -0.22 4.75
CA VAL A 290 -15.28 0.40 5.52
C VAL A 290 -15.50 -0.36 6.80
N SER A 291 -15.81 0.36 7.88
CA SER A 291 -16.21 -0.26 9.14
C SER A 291 -17.55 -0.99 9.01
N ALA A 292 -17.59 -2.25 9.41
CA ALA A 292 -18.82 -3.06 9.42
C ALA A 292 -19.59 -2.95 10.75
N GLN A 293 -18.93 -2.49 11.81
CA GLN A 293 -19.48 -2.34 13.15
C GLN A 293 -18.88 -1.15 13.90
N ASP A 294 -19.49 -0.79 15.03
CA ASP A 294 -18.92 0.12 16.01
C ASP A 294 -17.85 -0.62 16.82
N GLY A 295 -16.75 0.04 17.17
CA GLY A 295 -15.75 -0.58 18.05
C GLY A 295 -14.43 0.17 18.09
N PHE A 296 -13.41 -0.51 18.59
CA PHE A 296 -12.04 -0.02 18.68
C PHE A 296 -11.21 -0.49 17.49
N LEU A 297 -10.41 0.43 16.96
CA LEU A 297 -9.52 0.16 15.84
C LEU A 297 -8.31 -0.65 16.30
N ASN A 298 -8.00 -1.74 15.59
CA ASN A 298 -6.82 -2.54 15.81
C ASN A 298 -6.08 -2.78 14.49
N PHE A 299 -4.79 -2.46 14.51
CA PHE A 299 -3.85 -2.67 13.41
C PHE A 299 -2.93 -3.83 13.72
N ASP A 300 -3.00 -4.88 12.91
CA ASP A 300 -2.07 -5.99 13.01
C ASP A 300 -0.88 -5.76 12.07
N THR A 301 0.30 -5.49 12.63
CA THR A 301 1.53 -5.25 11.86
C THR A 301 2.09 -6.52 11.21
N GLN A 302 1.64 -7.71 11.60
CA GLN A 302 2.08 -8.97 10.99
C GLN A 302 1.28 -9.29 9.73
N SER A 303 -0.06 -9.17 9.81
CA SER A 303 -0.96 -9.42 8.67
C SER A 303 -1.25 -8.17 7.83
N ASN A 304 -0.89 -6.98 8.31
CA ASN A 304 -1.28 -5.66 7.78
C ASN A 304 -2.81 -5.45 7.73
N GLN A 305 -3.56 -6.20 8.52
CA GLN A 305 -5.01 -6.08 8.57
C GLN A 305 -5.45 -4.94 9.50
N ILE A 306 -6.50 -4.26 9.06
CA ILE A 306 -7.26 -3.31 9.86
C ILE A 306 -8.51 -4.01 10.35
N SER A 307 -8.71 -4.01 11.65
CA SER A 307 -9.85 -4.65 12.30
C SER A 307 -10.54 -3.68 13.24
N ILE A 308 -11.84 -3.88 13.44
CA ILE A 308 -12.65 -3.14 14.40
C ILE A 308 -13.31 -4.16 15.33
N THR A 309 -12.95 -4.11 16.61
CA THR A 309 -13.41 -5.08 17.61
C THR A 309 -14.15 -4.38 18.74
N GLU A 310 -15.07 -5.10 19.39
CA GLU A 310 -15.83 -4.57 20.53
C GLU A 310 -14.95 -4.40 21.78
N LYS A 311 -13.94 -5.27 21.93
CA LYS A 311 -12.93 -5.21 23.00
C LYS A 311 -11.68 -4.45 22.57
N ILE A 312 -11.04 -3.83 23.55
CA ILE A 312 -9.72 -3.21 23.39
C ILE A 312 -8.66 -4.29 23.64
N VAL A 313 -7.78 -4.53 22.66
CA VAL A 313 -6.63 -5.43 22.82
C VAL A 313 -5.33 -4.65 22.64
N SER A 314 -4.52 -4.61 23.68
CA SER A 314 -3.21 -3.95 23.69
C SER A 314 -2.08 -4.95 23.91
N ARG A 315 -0.93 -4.68 23.29
CA ARG A 315 0.30 -5.48 23.41
C ARG A 315 1.52 -4.68 23.85
N ALA A 316 1.36 -3.37 24.01
CA ALA A 316 2.49 -2.48 24.30
C ALA A 316 2.87 -2.48 25.78
N GLY A 317 2.00 -2.97 26.65
CA GLY A 317 2.10 -2.78 28.09
C GLY A 317 1.74 -1.36 28.51
N VAL A 318 1.54 -1.20 29.81
CA VAL A 318 1.15 0.06 30.44
C VAL A 318 2.35 0.62 31.18
N SER A 319 3.03 1.57 30.55
CA SER A 319 4.22 2.24 31.09
C SER A 319 4.09 3.76 31.03
N ALA A 320 4.94 4.46 31.77
CA ALA A 320 5.01 5.92 31.72
C ALA A 320 5.40 6.47 30.33
N ARG A 321 6.10 5.69 29.50
CA ARG A 321 6.57 6.12 28.18
C ARG A 321 5.59 5.78 27.05
N THR A 322 4.90 4.65 27.15
CA THR A 322 4.13 4.08 26.04
C THR A 322 2.65 4.43 26.08
N THR A 323 2.05 4.39 27.27
CA THR A 323 0.58 4.27 27.43
C THR A 323 0.02 5.19 28.51
N GLY A 324 0.81 5.50 29.54
CA GLY A 324 0.31 6.28 30.68
C GLY A 324 -0.68 5.48 31.53
N ASP A 325 -1.46 6.19 32.34
CA ASP A 325 -2.59 5.63 33.06
C ASP A 325 -3.81 5.50 32.13
N LEU A 326 -4.52 4.38 32.25
CA LEU A 326 -5.66 4.05 31.42
C LEU A 326 -6.96 4.13 32.23
N TYR A 327 -7.93 4.87 31.71
CA TYR A 327 -9.29 4.93 32.22
C TYR A 327 -10.22 4.61 31.06
N LEU A 328 -10.64 3.35 31.00
CA LEU A 328 -11.29 2.77 29.85
C LEU A 328 -12.81 2.89 29.99
N THR A 329 -13.45 3.30 28.89
CA THR A 329 -14.91 3.33 28.76
C THR A 329 -15.46 2.10 28.05
N GLY A 330 -14.59 1.29 27.43
CA GLY A 330 -14.97 0.01 26.83
C GLY A 330 -15.33 -1.01 27.90
N ASP A 331 -16.19 -1.96 27.53
CA ASP A 331 -16.66 -2.98 28.45
C ASP A 331 -15.59 -4.04 28.74
N GLU A 332 -14.83 -4.45 27.70
CA GLU A 332 -13.77 -5.45 27.81
C GLU A 332 -12.41 -4.92 27.34
N TYR A 333 -11.38 -5.16 28.18
CA TYR A 333 -9.99 -4.80 27.92
C TYR A 333 -9.06 -5.98 28.14
N GLU A 334 -8.20 -6.22 27.16
CA GLU A 334 -7.13 -7.21 27.20
C GLU A 334 -5.78 -6.55 27.00
N GLU A 335 -4.83 -6.83 27.91
CA GLU A 335 -3.45 -6.37 27.81
C GLU A 335 -2.49 -7.56 27.82
N HIS A 336 -1.60 -7.60 26.84
CA HIS A 336 -0.57 -8.63 26.71
C HIS A 336 0.81 -8.21 27.22
N GLY A 337 1.06 -6.91 27.39
CA GLY A 337 2.26 -6.38 28.01
C GLY A 337 2.12 -6.19 29.53
N GLU A 338 3.23 -5.94 30.19
CA GLU A 338 3.26 -5.70 31.63
C GLU A 338 2.56 -4.39 32.02
N ILE A 339 2.01 -4.35 33.24
CA ILE A 339 1.59 -3.10 33.87
C ILE A 339 2.67 -2.69 34.84
N GLN A 340 3.38 -1.61 34.54
CA GLN A 340 4.50 -1.14 35.35
C GLN A 340 4.06 -0.48 36.66
N GLU A 341 4.99 -0.39 37.60
CA GLU A 341 4.78 0.29 38.89
C GLU A 341 4.24 1.71 38.69
N LYS A 342 3.45 2.18 39.66
CA LYS A 342 2.85 3.53 39.68
C LYS A 342 1.94 3.85 38.49
N ARG A 343 1.57 2.85 37.67
CA ARG A 343 0.53 2.96 36.63
C ARG A 343 -0.81 2.46 37.13
N VAL A 344 -1.88 3.02 36.57
CA VAL A 344 -3.25 2.65 36.87
C VAL A 344 -3.96 2.22 35.59
N VAL A 345 -4.65 1.09 35.66
CA VAL A 345 -5.59 0.63 34.63
C VAL A 345 -6.95 0.49 35.28
N GLU A 346 -7.89 1.34 34.88
CA GLU A 346 -9.28 1.33 35.33
C GLU A 346 -10.23 0.98 34.18
N GLY A 347 -11.15 0.05 34.39
CA GLY A 347 -12.09 -0.42 33.36
C GLY A 347 -13.25 -1.23 33.94
N ASN A 348 -13.99 -1.97 33.10
CA ASN A 348 -15.04 -2.89 33.56
C ASN A 348 -14.52 -4.34 33.61
N HIS A 349 -14.53 -5.07 32.50
CA HIS A 349 -13.91 -6.39 32.39
C HIS A 349 -12.44 -6.25 31.95
N ILE A 350 -11.52 -6.66 32.82
CA ILE A 350 -10.08 -6.50 32.60
C ILE A 350 -9.41 -7.87 32.63
N THR A 351 -8.71 -8.22 31.55
CA THR A 351 -7.87 -9.42 31.47
C THR A 351 -6.44 -9.03 31.14
N ILE A 352 -5.50 -9.38 32.02
CA ILE A 352 -4.07 -9.09 31.84
C ILE A 352 -3.30 -10.39 31.67
N HIS A 353 -2.57 -10.53 30.57
CA HIS A 353 -1.82 -11.73 30.22
C HIS A 353 -0.37 -11.73 30.74
N ALA A 354 0.15 -10.57 31.15
CA ALA A 354 1.51 -10.41 31.68
C ALA A 354 1.51 -10.14 33.19
N ASP A 355 2.70 -9.86 33.73
CA ASP A 355 2.87 -9.50 35.14
C ASP A 355 2.37 -8.08 35.43
N VAL A 356 1.80 -7.91 36.61
CA VAL A 356 1.24 -6.65 37.09
C VAL A 356 2.04 -6.17 38.30
N PHE A 357 2.69 -5.02 38.14
CA PHE A 357 3.39 -4.29 39.21
C PHE A 357 2.63 -3.01 39.63
N GLY A 358 1.73 -2.53 38.78
CA GLY A 358 0.91 -1.34 39.00
C GLY A 358 -0.42 -1.62 39.71
N THR A 359 -1.42 -0.80 39.40
CA THR A 359 -2.77 -0.88 39.96
C THR A 359 -3.79 -1.22 38.87
N VAL A 360 -4.62 -2.21 39.14
CA VAL A 360 -5.78 -2.58 38.31
C VAL A 360 -7.05 -2.32 39.11
N ALA A 361 -7.99 -1.58 38.55
CA ALA A 361 -9.25 -1.22 39.18
C ALA A 361 -10.42 -1.52 38.26
N SER A 362 -11.43 -2.24 38.77
CA SER A 362 -12.66 -2.52 38.04
C SER A 362 -13.88 -1.86 38.69
N LYS A 363 -14.81 -1.38 37.84
CA LYS A 363 -16.09 -0.78 38.23
C LYS A 363 -17.21 -1.79 38.50
N GLY A 364 -16.89 -3.08 38.61
CA GLY A 364 -17.86 -4.15 38.85
C GLY A 364 -17.86 -5.27 37.81
N GLY A 365 -16.91 -5.26 36.88
CA GLY A 365 -16.71 -6.36 35.94
C GLY A 365 -15.86 -7.46 36.57
N ARG A 366 -15.19 -8.24 35.72
CA ARG A 366 -14.25 -9.30 36.14
C ARG A 366 -12.82 -8.77 36.02
N VAL A 367 -11.99 -8.99 37.03
CA VAL A 367 -10.54 -8.80 36.94
C VAL A 367 -9.86 -10.17 36.87
N LEU A 368 -9.19 -10.46 35.75
CA LEU A 368 -8.43 -11.70 35.56
C LEU A 368 -6.97 -11.41 35.26
N LEU A 369 -6.10 -11.81 36.17
CA LEU A 369 -4.65 -11.75 35.99
C LEU A 369 -4.16 -13.16 35.68
N LYS A 370 -3.70 -13.39 34.45
CA LYS A 370 -3.21 -14.69 33.99
C LYS A 370 -1.85 -15.06 34.56
N LYS A 371 -1.06 -14.06 34.96
CA LYS A 371 0.25 -14.24 35.60
C LYS A 371 0.26 -13.63 37.00
N ASN A 372 1.33 -12.91 37.35
CA ASN A 372 1.64 -12.56 38.73
C ASN A 372 1.20 -11.13 39.04
N LEU A 373 0.85 -10.91 40.31
CA LEU A 373 0.62 -9.58 40.89
C LEU A 373 1.69 -9.33 41.95
N ILE A 374 2.65 -8.44 41.67
CA ILE A 374 3.85 -8.26 42.48
C ILE A 374 3.96 -6.80 42.93
N GLY A 375 3.83 -6.52 44.23
CA GLY A 375 3.91 -5.17 44.80
C GLY A 375 2.75 -4.22 44.43
N GLY A 376 1.93 -4.61 43.46
CA GLY A 376 0.81 -3.84 42.94
C GLY A 376 -0.50 -4.01 43.72
N SER A 377 -1.59 -3.53 43.12
CA SER A 377 -2.93 -3.73 43.68
C SER A 377 -3.98 -4.10 42.64
N ALA A 378 -4.94 -4.92 43.04
CA ALA A 378 -6.12 -5.26 42.26
C ALA A 378 -7.37 -4.92 43.08
N THR A 379 -8.21 -4.03 42.54
CA THR A 379 -9.43 -3.61 43.20
C THR A 379 -10.64 -3.81 42.30
N ASN A 380 -11.76 -4.22 42.89
CA ASN A 380 -13.02 -4.36 42.19
C ASN A 380 -14.15 -3.83 43.06
N GLN A 381 -15.06 -3.03 42.49
CA GLN A 381 -16.21 -2.54 43.24
C GLN A 381 -17.18 -3.70 43.54
N ASN A 382 -17.74 -4.28 42.48
CA ASN A 382 -18.78 -5.32 42.58
C ASN A 382 -18.47 -6.47 41.62
N GLY A 383 -17.40 -7.23 41.86
CA GLY A 383 -17.06 -8.38 41.04
C GLY A 383 -15.85 -9.15 41.54
N ASP A 384 -15.53 -10.20 40.79
CA ASP A 384 -14.48 -11.14 41.16
C ASP A 384 -13.09 -10.66 40.75
N ILE A 385 -12.09 -11.05 41.54
CA ILE A 385 -10.67 -10.91 41.23
C ILE A 385 -10.04 -12.30 41.19
N ILE A 386 -9.52 -12.68 40.04
CA ILE A 386 -8.91 -13.99 39.81
C ILE A 386 -7.45 -13.78 39.44
N VAL A 387 -6.54 -14.40 40.19
CA VAL A 387 -5.10 -14.42 39.92
C VAL A 387 -4.67 -15.87 39.68
N GLU A 388 -4.42 -16.21 38.42
CA GLU A 388 -4.05 -17.57 38.01
C GLU A 388 -2.58 -17.91 38.31
N GLY A 389 -1.71 -16.89 38.40
CA GLY A 389 -0.32 -17.01 38.84
C GLY A 389 -0.20 -16.91 40.37
N PHE A 390 0.81 -16.17 40.85
CA PHE A 390 0.95 -15.88 42.27
C PHE A 390 0.85 -14.38 42.57
N ALA A 391 0.39 -14.04 43.77
CA ALA A 391 0.39 -12.69 44.30
C ALA A 391 1.49 -12.56 45.37
N SER A 392 2.31 -11.51 45.32
CA SER A 392 3.37 -11.26 46.29
C SER A 392 3.45 -9.79 46.67
N GLY A 393 3.40 -9.50 47.98
CA GLY A 393 3.49 -8.11 48.48
C GLY A 393 2.37 -7.21 47.94
N ALA A 394 1.22 -7.78 47.59
CA ALA A 394 0.17 -7.10 46.84
C ALA A 394 -1.09 -6.87 47.68
N THR A 395 -1.90 -5.89 47.26
CA THR A 395 -3.21 -5.62 47.87
C THR A 395 -4.34 -6.04 46.94
N LEU A 396 -5.24 -6.90 47.41
CA LEU A 396 -6.42 -7.32 46.66
C LEU A 396 -7.68 -6.94 47.44
N LYS A 397 -8.59 -6.18 46.81
CA LYS A 397 -9.80 -5.71 47.48
C LYS A 397 -11.02 -5.81 46.58
N THR A 398 -12.08 -6.45 47.06
CA THR A 398 -13.42 -6.38 46.45
C THR A 398 -14.48 -6.03 47.50
N GLN A 399 -15.47 -5.18 47.18
CA GLN A 399 -16.56 -4.86 48.12
C GLN A 399 -17.63 -5.95 48.11
N GLN A 400 -18.01 -6.41 46.92
CA GLN A 400 -18.96 -7.50 46.71
C GLN A 400 -18.41 -8.41 45.61
N GLY A 401 -17.90 -9.58 45.98
CA GLY A 401 -17.26 -10.51 45.05
C GLY A 401 -16.27 -11.46 45.70
N GLY A 402 -15.85 -12.46 44.92
CA GLY A 402 -14.85 -13.45 45.28
C GLY A 402 -13.44 -13.06 44.89
N ILE A 403 -12.46 -13.45 45.70
CA ILE A 403 -11.03 -13.39 45.36
C ILE A 403 -10.51 -14.82 45.28
N ILE A 404 -9.98 -15.20 44.11
CA ILE A 404 -9.43 -16.54 43.86
C ILE A 404 -7.96 -16.40 43.48
N ILE A 405 -7.08 -17.04 44.25
CA ILE A 405 -5.62 -16.96 44.06
C ILE A 405 -5.02 -18.35 44.24
N LYS A 406 -4.12 -18.80 43.37
CA LYS A 406 -3.42 -20.06 43.63
C LYS A 406 -2.42 -19.93 44.77
N ARG A 407 -1.50 -18.96 44.69
CA ARG A 407 -0.49 -18.73 45.72
C ARG A 407 -0.42 -17.25 46.10
N ALA A 408 -0.50 -16.96 47.39
CA ALA A 408 -0.40 -15.62 47.94
C ALA A 408 0.72 -15.54 48.97
N GLU A 409 1.57 -14.52 48.87
CA GLU A 409 2.67 -14.26 49.80
C GLU A 409 2.66 -12.80 50.25
N ARG A 410 2.67 -12.52 51.55
CA ARG A 410 2.74 -11.15 52.07
C ARG A 410 1.67 -10.23 51.47
N CYS A 411 0.48 -10.76 51.23
CA CYS A 411 -0.62 -10.02 50.61
C CYS A 411 -1.62 -9.54 51.65
N THR A 412 -2.26 -8.41 51.37
CA THR A 412 -3.44 -7.94 52.09
C THR A 412 -4.67 -8.18 51.23
N ILE A 413 -5.60 -8.99 51.72
CA ILE A 413 -6.74 -9.50 50.95
C ILE A 413 -8.04 -9.17 51.68
N VAL A 414 -8.92 -8.42 51.01
CA VAL A 414 -10.23 -8.05 51.56
C VAL A 414 -11.32 -8.38 50.54
N GLY A 415 -12.26 -9.25 50.88
CA GLY A 415 -13.33 -9.65 49.96
C GLY A 415 -14.54 -10.23 50.66
N SER A 416 -15.59 -10.58 49.92
CA SER A 416 -16.74 -11.28 50.51
C SER A 416 -16.50 -12.79 50.61
N GLN A 417 -15.79 -13.36 49.62
CA GLN A 417 -15.35 -14.74 49.62
C GLN A 417 -13.89 -14.78 49.18
N VAL A 418 -13.05 -15.52 49.88
CA VAL A 418 -11.63 -15.65 49.56
C VAL A 418 -11.27 -17.12 49.46
N THR A 419 -10.77 -17.54 48.30
CA THR A 419 -10.31 -18.91 48.04
C THR A 419 -8.84 -18.88 47.65
N ILE A 420 -7.99 -19.54 48.44
CA ILE A 420 -6.54 -19.59 48.20
C ILE A 420 -6.03 -21.02 48.29
N GLU A 421 -5.22 -21.49 47.34
CA GLU A 421 -4.60 -22.83 47.51
C GLU A 421 -3.47 -22.76 48.55
N GLN A 422 -2.53 -21.82 48.39
CA GLN A 422 -1.39 -21.63 49.30
C GLN A 422 -1.26 -20.18 49.75
N ALA A 423 -1.34 -19.93 51.05
CA ALA A 423 -1.18 -18.60 51.65
C ALA A 423 0.00 -18.58 52.62
N PHE A 424 0.95 -17.65 52.42
CA PHE A 424 2.10 -17.45 53.29
C PHE A 424 2.16 -16.00 53.79
N ASN A 425 2.14 -15.81 55.11
CA ASN A 425 2.27 -14.51 55.75
C ASN A 425 1.33 -13.43 55.19
N CYS A 426 0.06 -13.79 54.95
CA CYS A 426 -0.96 -12.89 54.40
C CYS A 426 -1.92 -12.38 55.50
N ASP A 427 -2.43 -11.17 55.30
CA ASP A 427 -3.50 -10.58 56.10
C ASP A 427 -4.81 -10.67 55.32
N ILE A 428 -5.79 -11.42 55.83
CA ILE A 428 -7.03 -11.74 55.12
C ILE A 428 -8.24 -11.33 55.96
N VAL A 429 -9.15 -10.54 55.38
CA VAL A 429 -10.42 -10.17 55.98
C VAL A 429 -11.56 -10.48 55.01
N SER A 430 -12.48 -11.36 55.39
CA SER A 430 -13.57 -11.78 54.50
C SER A 430 -14.79 -12.32 55.25
N ASP A 431 -15.95 -12.43 54.60
CA ASP A 431 -17.08 -13.14 55.20
C ASP A 431 -16.83 -14.66 55.22
N ALA A 432 -16.38 -15.22 54.11
CA ALA A 432 -16.00 -16.62 53.99
C ALA A 432 -14.56 -16.77 53.45
N VAL A 433 -13.80 -17.68 54.04
CA VAL A 433 -12.42 -17.97 53.66
C VAL A 433 -12.23 -19.48 53.52
N THR A 434 -11.71 -19.91 52.37
CA THR A 434 -11.34 -21.30 52.09
C THR A 434 -9.87 -21.34 51.67
N ILE A 435 -9.01 -21.99 52.46
CA ILE A 435 -7.58 -22.09 52.17
C ILE A 435 -7.09 -23.54 52.28
N GLN A 436 -6.42 -24.08 51.25
CA GLN A 436 -5.87 -25.44 51.37
C GLN A 436 -4.65 -25.51 52.28
N GLN A 437 -3.69 -24.59 52.16
CA GLN A 437 -2.51 -24.49 53.02
C GLN A 437 -2.30 -23.05 53.46
N ALA A 438 -2.35 -22.80 54.77
CA ALA A 438 -2.14 -21.47 55.36
C ALA A 438 -0.96 -21.48 56.33
N GLU A 439 0.06 -20.64 56.09
CA GLU A 439 1.23 -20.55 56.95
C GLU A 439 1.51 -19.12 57.42
N GLY A 440 1.60 -18.92 58.73
CA GLY A 440 1.95 -17.62 59.35
C GLY A 440 1.04 -16.45 58.96
N CYS A 441 -0.22 -16.72 58.58
CA CYS A 441 -1.18 -15.71 58.15
C CYS A 441 -1.95 -15.10 59.34
N ALA A 442 -2.54 -13.93 59.15
CA ALA A 442 -3.55 -13.37 60.04
C ALA A 442 -4.90 -13.31 59.29
N ILE A 443 -5.90 -14.05 59.77
CA ILE A 443 -7.17 -14.23 59.05
C ILE A 443 -8.33 -13.86 59.96
N ALA A 444 -9.20 -12.96 59.50
CA ALA A 444 -10.44 -12.58 60.15
C ALA A 444 -11.65 -12.90 59.26
N ALA A 445 -12.55 -13.78 59.70
CA ALA A 445 -13.75 -14.11 58.92
C ALA A 445 -14.94 -14.64 59.75
N LYS A 446 -16.13 -14.68 59.12
CA LYS A 446 -17.34 -15.31 59.71
C LYS A 446 -17.35 -16.83 59.51
N SER A 447 -16.79 -17.31 58.40
CA SER A 447 -16.66 -18.72 58.07
C SER A 447 -15.26 -19.04 57.55
N LEU A 448 -14.68 -20.14 58.03
CA LEU A 448 -13.31 -20.54 57.76
C LEU A 448 -13.25 -22.03 57.43
N HIS A 449 -12.61 -22.38 56.32
CA HIS A 449 -12.29 -23.75 55.94
C HIS A 449 -10.81 -23.87 55.59
N PHE A 450 -10.12 -24.81 56.24
CA PHE A 450 -8.69 -25.03 56.07
C PHE A 450 -8.39 -26.49 55.72
N GLY A 451 -7.44 -26.72 54.82
CA GLY A 451 -6.84 -28.05 54.61
C GLY A 451 -5.71 -28.33 55.62
N ALA A 452 -4.71 -27.44 55.67
CA ALA A 452 -3.56 -27.50 56.55
C ALA A 452 -3.17 -26.10 57.03
N VAL A 453 -2.67 -26.01 58.27
CA VAL A 453 -2.31 -24.74 58.92
C VAL A 453 -1.00 -24.90 59.69
N ALA A 454 -0.05 -23.98 59.53
CA ALA A 454 1.24 -24.00 60.22
C ALA A 454 1.78 -22.59 60.53
N PRO A 455 2.76 -22.43 61.44
CA PRO A 455 3.55 -21.19 61.52
C PRO A 455 4.49 -21.07 60.31
N TYR A 456 4.90 -19.84 59.96
CA TYR A 456 5.85 -19.58 58.88
C TYR A 456 7.07 -18.80 59.40
N LYS A 457 8.24 -19.42 59.43
CA LYS A 457 9.48 -18.84 60.00
C LYS A 457 9.24 -18.34 61.43
N GLN A 458 9.33 -17.03 61.68
CA GLN A 458 9.06 -16.39 62.99
C GLN A 458 7.63 -15.85 63.11
N SER A 459 6.77 -16.09 62.12
CA SER A 459 5.41 -15.58 62.05
C SER A 459 4.43 -16.65 62.52
N GLU A 460 3.68 -16.31 63.57
CA GLU A 460 2.61 -17.14 64.10
C GLU A 460 1.39 -17.10 63.17
N MET A 461 0.63 -18.20 63.18
CA MET A 461 -0.70 -18.22 62.57
C MET A 461 -1.73 -17.61 63.52
N ARG A 462 -2.49 -16.60 63.07
CA ARG A 462 -3.54 -15.93 63.84
C ARG A 462 -4.89 -16.01 63.15
N ILE A 463 -5.89 -16.53 63.85
CA ILE A 463 -7.24 -16.71 63.31
C ILE A 463 -8.23 -16.00 64.24
N TYR A 464 -9.02 -15.09 63.66
CA TYR A 464 -10.05 -14.31 64.33
C TYR A 464 -11.41 -14.69 63.73
N LEU A 465 -12.25 -15.38 64.50
CA LEU A 465 -13.60 -15.72 64.07
C LEU A 465 -14.55 -14.59 64.48
N GLN A 466 -15.27 -14.01 63.52
CA GLN A 466 -16.33 -13.06 63.81
C GLN A 466 -17.55 -13.82 64.31
N VAL A 467 -17.79 -13.75 65.62
CA VAL A 467 -18.98 -14.31 66.25
C VAL A 467 -20.14 -13.30 66.09
N PRO A 468 -21.34 -13.74 65.70
CA PRO A 468 -22.52 -12.86 65.67
C PRO A 468 -22.82 -12.31 67.08
N ASP A 469 -23.56 -11.22 67.14
CA ASP A 469 -24.05 -10.68 68.41
C ASP A 469 -24.88 -11.74 69.16
N MET A 470 -24.37 -12.16 70.32
CA MET A 470 -24.93 -13.24 71.13
C MET A 470 -25.94 -12.75 72.17
N ASP A 471 -26.16 -11.44 72.33
CA ASP A 471 -27.00 -10.88 73.40
C ASP A 471 -28.44 -11.44 73.35
N LYS A 472 -28.98 -11.61 72.13
CA LYS A 472 -30.32 -12.21 71.92
C LYS A 472 -30.37 -13.68 72.33
N LEU A 473 -29.28 -14.42 72.14
CA LEU A 473 -29.19 -15.82 72.53
C LEU A 473 -29.00 -15.93 74.05
N GLU A 474 -28.21 -15.06 74.66
CA GLU A 474 -28.05 -15.00 76.11
C GLU A 474 -29.36 -14.68 76.82
N HIS A 475 -30.13 -13.70 76.34
CA HIS A 475 -31.46 -13.41 76.87
C HIS A 475 -32.41 -14.61 76.78
N LYS A 476 -32.39 -15.37 75.68
CA LYS A 476 -33.17 -16.61 75.54
C LYS A 476 -32.72 -17.70 76.50
N ILE A 477 -31.41 -17.89 76.67
CA ILE A 477 -30.85 -18.87 77.60
C ILE A 477 -31.25 -18.52 79.04
N GLN A 478 -31.17 -17.24 79.43
CA GLN A 478 -31.60 -16.79 80.75
C GLN A 478 -33.09 -17.03 80.99
N ALA A 479 -33.95 -16.71 80.02
CA ALA A 479 -35.39 -16.96 80.13
C ALA A 479 -35.73 -18.45 80.25
N LEU A 480 -35.00 -19.33 79.53
CA LEU A 480 -35.17 -20.78 79.63
C LEU A 480 -34.65 -21.34 80.95
N ARG A 481 -33.53 -20.83 81.48
CA ARG A 481 -33.01 -21.21 82.81
C ARG A 481 -34.00 -20.85 83.91
N ALA A 482 -34.57 -19.64 83.88
CA ALA A 482 -35.59 -19.22 84.84
C ALA A 482 -36.82 -20.15 84.80
N LYS A 483 -37.29 -20.53 83.60
CA LYS A 483 -38.37 -21.51 83.47
C LYS A 483 -38.02 -22.90 84.00
N LEU A 484 -36.77 -23.34 83.82
CA LEU A 484 -36.30 -24.64 84.32
C LEU A 484 -36.29 -24.65 85.85
N GLU A 485 -35.79 -23.58 86.49
CA GLU A 485 -35.81 -23.43 87.95
C GLU A 485 -37.24 -23.37 88.52
N GLU A 486 -38.21 -22.86 87.76
CA GLU A 486 -39.63 -22.90 88.14
C GLU A 486 -40.26 -24.31 87.98
N THR A 487 -39.76 -25.14 87.05
CA THR A 487 -40.30 -26.48 86.78
C THR A 487 -39.62 -27.60 87.60
N ASP A 488 -38.38 -27.42 88.04
CA ASP A 488 -37.65 -28.40 88.86
C ASP A 488 -38.33 -28.72 90.21
N PRO A 489 -38.84 -27.75 91.00
CA PRO A 489 -39.61 -28.05 92.22
C PRO A 489 -41.00 -28.63 91.95
N ALA A 490 -41.49 -28.61 90.70
CA ALA A 490 -42.76 -29.23 90.30
C ALA A 490 -42.61 -30.69 89.84
N LEU A 491 -41.40 -31.15 89.50
CA LEU A 491 -41.07 -32.53 89.12
C LEU A 491 -40.57 -33.40 90.30
N ALA A 492 -40.15 -32.77 91.41
CA ALA A 492 -39.72 -33.46 92.63
C ALA A 492 -40.84 -33.75 93.66
N ARG A 493 -42.12 -33.64 93.27
CA ARG A 493 -43.29 -33.98 94.10
C ARG A 493 -43.97 -35.26 93.65
#